data_AF-A0AAV5TKI0-F1
#
_entry.id   AF-A0AAV5TKI0-F1
#
_cell.length_a   1.000
_cell.length_b   1.000
_cell.length_c   1.000
_cell.angle_alpha   90.00
_cell.angle_beta   90.00
_cell.angle_gamma   90.00
#
_symmetry.space_group_name_H-M   'P 1'
#
loop_
_entity.id
_entity.type
_entity.pdbx_description
1 polymer ?
#
loop_
_entity_poly.entity_id
_entity_poly.type
_entity_poly.pdbx_seq_one_letter_code
_entity_poly.pdbx_strand_id
1 'polypeptide(L)'
;GTATSMFFISFEWQTASAQSRTYEKTSKSYGCKLALYHLIVVGVFIVGFLISYGYEEPGALCTITTPRGEIYTKSLATLTMFMEGWTITSFVKLLNSIRNMQNTGECYSLIERYQITENIRMLRVMLPVDTINNGWMWGIFLPFFFFKQYL
;
A
#
# COMPACT_ATOMS: atom_id res chain seq x y z
N GLY A 1 3.78 -7.24 5.40
CA GLY A 1 4.94 -6.36 5.17
C GLY A 1 4.82 -5.58 3.87
N THR A 2 4.62 -6.27 2.75
CA THR A 2 4.55 -5.68 1.40
C THR A 2 3.51 -4.56 1.25
N ALA A 3 2.25 -4.80 1.62
CA ALA A 3 1.17 -3.80 1.50
C ALA A 3 1.44 -2.53 2.32
N THR A 4 1.88 -2.67 3.57
CA THR A 4 2.25 -1.52 4.41
C THR A 4 3.42 -0.74 3.84
N SER A 5 4.43 -1.42 3.29
CA SER A 5 5.57 -0.74 2.68
C SER A 5 5.15 0.04 1.43
N MET A 6 4.32 -0.55 0.56
CA MET A 6 3.78 0.15 -0.61
C MET A 6 2.92 1.36 -0.21
N PHE A 7 2.15 1.23 0.87
CA PHE A 7 1.38 2.33 1.44
C PHE A 7 2.25 3.52 1.83
N PHE A 8 3.31 3.30 2.62
CA PHE A 8 4.22 4.39 2.98
C PHE A 8 4.99 4.94 1.78
N ILE A 9 5.48 4.07 0.87
CA ILE A 9 6.12 4.50 -0.39
C ILE A 9 5.19 5.42 -1.19
N SER A 10 3.88 5.15 -1.22
CA SER A 10 2.92 6.00 -1.94
C SER A 10 2.86 7.43 -1.37
N PHE A 11 3.00 7.63 -0.06
CA PHE A 11 3.09 8.96 0.54
C PHE A 11 4.40 9.66 0.21
N GLU A 12 5.52 8.93 0.25
CA GLU A 12 6.82 9.46 -0.15
C GLU A 12 6.75 9.97 -1.59
N TRP A 13 6.17 9.16 -2.47
CA TRP A 13 5.98 9.50 -3.88
C TRP A 13 5.01 10.66 -4.11
N GLN A 14 3.89 10.72 -3.39
CA GLN A 14 2.98 11.87 -3.46
C GLN A 14 3.66 13.17 -3.00
N THR A 15 4.43 13.09 -1.93
CA THR A 15 5.15 14.26 -1.39
C THR A 15 6.24 14.71 -2.35
N ALA A 16 7.00 13.76 -2.88
CA ALA A 16 8.10 14.03 -3.79
C ALA A 16 7.63 14.52 -5.17
N SER A 17 6.47 14.05 -5.64
CA SER A 17 5.86 14.50 -6.90
C SER A 17 5.22 15.89 -6.80
N ALA A 18 4.60 16.24 -5.67
CA ALA A 18 4.13 17.60 -5.41
C ALA A 18 5.29 18.62 -5.40
N GLN A 19 6.51 18.14 -5.15
CA GLN A 19 7.74 18.92 -5.09
C GLN A 19 8.72 18.54 -6.22
N SER A 20 8.23 18.23 -7.43
CA SER A 20 9.04 17.78 -8.57
C SER A 20 10.29 18.63 -8.82
N ARG A 21 10.20 19.94 -8.63
CA ARG A 21 11.30 20.91 -8.79
C ARG A 21 12.36 20.88 -7.69
N THR A 22 12.04 20.29 -6.54
CA THR A 22 12.90 20.19 -5.34
C THR A 22 13.02 18.76 -4.84
N TYR A 23 12.82 17.76 -5.72
CA TYR A 23 12.86 16.34 -5.39
C TYR A 23 14.14 15.96 -4.62
N GLU A 24 15.30 16.47 -5.03
CA GLU A 24 16.59 16.24 -4.35
C GLU A 24 16.69 16.92 -2.97
N LYS A 25 15.83 17.90 -2.67
CA LYS A 25 15.75 18.58 -1.38
C LYS A 25 14.70 17.99 -0.45
N THR A 26 13.99 16.95 -0.85
CA THR A 26 13.04 16.26 0.05
C THR A 26 13.80 15.85 1.30
N SER A 27 13.43 16.42 2.45
CA SER A 27 14.32 16.36 3.61
C SER A 27 14.50 14.90 4.06
N LYS A 28 15.76 14.49 4.27
CA LYS A 28 16.09 13.16 4.85
C LYS A 28 15.32 12.87 6.15
N SER A 29 14.94 13.92 6.88
CA SER A 29 14.12 13.84 8.08
C SER A 29 12.71 13.28 7.80
N TYR A 30 12.11 13.62 6.65
CA TYR A 30 10.77 13.15 6.30
C TYR A 30 10.77 11.63 6.04
N GLY A 31 11.70 11.13 5.22
CA GLY A 31 11.83 9.69 4.96
C GLY A 31 12.12 8.89 6.25
N CYS A 32 12.96 9.43 7.14
CA CYS A 32 13.22 8.79 8.43
C CYS A 32 11.97 8.73 9.34
N LYS A 33 11.18 9.81 9.40
CA LYS A 33 9.89 9.83 10.13
C LYS A 33 8.93 8.80 9.55
N LEU A 34 8.82 8.74 8.22
CA LEU A 34 7.96 7.79 7.52
C LEU A 34 8.35 6.34 7.80
N ALA A 35 9.65 6.02 7.77
CA ALA A 35 10.17 4.70 8.12
C ALA A 35 9.89 4.35 9.59
N LEU A 36 10.04 5.31 10.52
CA LEU A 36 9.71 5.11 11.92
C LEU A 36 8.22 4.79 12.12
N TYR A 37 7.32 5.53 11.43
CA TYR A 37 5.89 5.21 11.45
C TYR A 37 5.59 3.83 10.86
N HIS A 38 6.26 3.44 9.78
CA HIS A 38 6.11 2.10 9.19
C HIS A 38 6.50 1.01 10.18
N LEU A 39 7.64 1.16 10.87
CA LEU A 39 8.09 0.21 11.89
C LEU A 39 7.11 0.12 13.06
N ILE A 40 6.53 1.24 13.50
CA ILE A 40 5.51 1.24 14.55
C ILE A 40 4.27 0.46 14.10
N VAL A 41 3.76 0.72 12.90
CA VAL A 41 2.58 0.00 12.36
C VAL A 41 2.85 -1.50 12.23
N VAL A 42 4.02 -1.88 11.71
CA VAL A 42 4.42 -3.29 11.61
C VAL A 42 4.53 -3.93 13.00
N GLY A 43 5.10 -3.21 13.97
CA GLY A 43 5.19 -3.66 15.36
C GLY A 43 3.81 -3.92 15.99
N VAL A 44 2.85 -3.01 15.76
CA VAL A 44 1.46 -3.18 16.22
C VAL A 44 0.82 -4.43 15.59
N PHE A 45 1.05 -4.68 14.30
CA PHE A 45 0.54 -5.90 13.65
C PHE A 45 1.18 -7.18 14.19
N ILE A 46 2.47 -7.15 14.53
CA ILE A 46 3.15 -8.30 15.15
C ILE A 46 2.56 -8.56 16.54
N VAL A 47 2.41 -7.52 17.37
CA VAL A 47 1.82 -7.66 18.71
C VAL A 47 0.38 -8.14 18.63
N GLY A 48 -0.44 -7.57 17.73
CA GLY A 48 -1.82 -8.00 17.51
C GLY A 48 -1.91 -9.46 17.05
N PHE A 49 -0.99 -9.89 16.19
CA PHE A 49 -0.85 -11.29 15.79
C PHE A 49 -0.50 -12.18 16.99
N LEU A 50 0.53 -11.81 17.77
CA LEU A 50 0.95 -12.57 18.95
C LEU A 50 -0.15 -12.67 20.02
N ILE A 51 -0.96 -11.63 20.23
CA ILE A 51 -2.08 -11.69 21.18
C ILE A 51 -3.23 -12.56 20.66
N SER A 52 -3.48 -12.52 19.35
CA SER A 52 -4.60 -13.25 18.73
C SER A 52 -4.30 -14.72 18.48
N TYR A 53 -3.02 -15.06 18.28
CA TYR A 53 -2.54 -16.41 17.93
C TYR A 53 -1.59 -17.03 18.95
N GLY A 54 -0.99 -16.24 19.84
CA GLY A 54 -0.10 -16.73 20.89
C GLY A 54 -0.91 -17.03 22.13
N TYR A 55 -1.31 -18.29 22.31
CA TYR A 55 -1.48 -19.04 23.57
C TYR A 55 -2.21 -20.35 23.27
N GLU A 56 -1.94 -21.37 24.10
CA GLU A 56 -2.45 -22.74 24.04
C GLU A 56 -3.97 -22.83 24.28
N GLU A 57 -4.79 -22.22 23.42
CA GLU A 57 -6.16 -22.68 23.31
C GLU A 57 -6.10 -24.11 22.74
N PRO A 58 -6.72 -25.11 23.39
CA PRO A 58 -6.83 -26.46 22.84
C PRO A 58 -7.74 -26.40 21.62
N GLY A 59 -7.17 -26.00 20.48
CA GLY A 59 -7.83 -25.99 19.19
C GLY A 59 -8.03 -27.42 18.73
N ALA A 60 -9.24 -27.74 18.26
CA ALA A 60 -9.45 -28.98 17.54
C ALA A 60 -8.46 -29.04 16.37
N LEU A 61 -7.83 -30.20 16.16
CA LEU A 61 -6.80 -30.43 15.13
C LEU A 61 -7.23 -30.00 13.70
N CYS A 62 -8.53 -29.83 13.47
CA CYS A 62 -9.13 -29.49 12.19
C CYS A 62 -9.37 -27.98 11.94
N THR A 63 -9.11 -27.08 12.91
CA THR A 63 -9.31 -25.63 12.72
C THR A 63 -7.99 -24.89 12.58
N ILE A 64 -7.73 -24.34 11.38
CA ILE A 64 -6.50 -23.60 11.04
C ILE A 64 -6.40 -22.26 11.80
N THR A 65 -7.51 -21.72 12.30
CA THR A 65 -7.59 -20.41 12.97
C THR A 65 -8.38 -20.48 14.27
N THR A 66 -7.89 -19.87 15.34
CA THR A 66 -8.65 -19.65 16.57
C THR A 66 -9.80 -18.65 16.31
N PRO A 67 -10.91 -18.69 17.09
CA PRO A 67 -12.01 -17.72 16.93
C PRO A 67 -11.55 -16.26 17.04
N ARG A 68 -10.58 -15.98 17.93
CA ARG A 68 -9.96 -14.66 18.07
C ARG A 68 -9.09 -14.30 16.86
N GLY A 69 -8.30 -15.25 16.37
CA GLY A 69 -7.49 -15.08 15.17
C GLY A 69 -8.32 -14.82 13.90
N GLU A 70 -9.53 -15.38 13.81
CA GLU A 70 -10.44 -15.13 12.70
C GLU A 70 -10.92 -13.67 12.66
N ILE A 71 -11.38 -13.12 13.79
CA ILE A 71 -11.79 -11.71 13.90
C ILE A 71 -10.62 -10.80 13.57
N TYR A 72 -9.45 -11.08 14.14
CA TYR A 72 -8.23 -10.32 13.87
C TYR A 72 -7.86 -10.34 12.38
N THR A 73 -7.82 -11.52 11.76
CA THR A 73 -7.46 -11.67 10.35
C THR A 73 -8.46 -10.98 9.42
N LYS A 74 -9.75 -11.04 9.72
CA LYS A 74 -10.79 -10.29 8.98
C LYS A 74 -10.53 -8.79 9.07
N SER A 75 -10.32 -8.27 10.28
CA SER A 75 -10.06 -6.84 10.49
C SER A 75 -8.77 -6.37 9.79
N LEU A 76 -7.71 -7.19 9.85
CA LEU A 76 -6.44 -6.92 9.21
C LEU A 76 -6.59 -6.92 7.68
N ALA A 77 -7.28 -7.93 7.12
CA ALA A 77 -7.55 -8.03 5.69
C ALA A 77 -8.30 -6.80 5.17
N THR A 78 -9.36 -6.39 5.86
CA THR A 78 -10.13 -5.17 5.52
C THR A 78 -9.24 -3.92 5.55
N LEU A 79 -8.41 -3.76 6.58
CA LEU A 79 -7.48 -2.62 6.68
C LEU A 79 -6.46 -2.63 5.53
N THR A 80 -5.87 -3.78 5.20
CA THR A 80 -4.95 -3.91 4.06
C THR A 80 -5.62 -3.58 2.73
N MET A 81 -6.88 -3.99 2.50
CA MET A 81 -7.61 -3.61 1.29
C MET A 81 -7.77 -2.09 1.17
N PHE A 82 -8.06 -1.39 2.27
CA PHE A 82 -8.14 0.07 2.25
C PHE A 82 -6.77 0.72 1.96
N MET A 83 -5.69 0.20 2.54
CA MET A 83 -4.33 0.69 2.26
C MET A 83 -3.96 0.49 0.79
N GLU A 84 -4.27 -0.66 0.21
CA GLU A 84 -3.98 -0.94 -1.20
C GLU A 84 -4.89 -0.15 -2.16
N GLY A 85 -6.16 0.07 -1.81
CA GLY A 85 -7.03 0.98 -2.55
C GLY A 85 -6.48 2.41 -2.56
N TRP A 86 -5.93 2.85 -1.41
CA TRP A 86 -5.26 4.14 -1.31
C TRP A 86 -3.99 4.21 -2.16
N THR A 87 -3.12 3.19 -2.16
CA THR A 87 -1.88 3.20 -2.98
C THR A 87 -2.22 3.30 -4.46
N ILE A 88 -3.17 2.50 -4.95
CA ILE A 88 -3.59 2.53 -6.35
C ILE A 88 -4.15 3.90 -6.73
N THR A 89 -5.09 4.43 -5.95
CA THR A 89 -5.70 5.73 -6.26
C THR A 89 -4.67 6.85 -6.23
N SER A 90 -3.72 6.80 -5.31
CA SER A 90 -2.58 7.72 -5.20
C SER A 90 -1.69 7.67 -6.44
N PHE A 91 -1.33 6.47 -6.88
CA PHE A 91 -0.51 6.24 -8.07
C PHE A 91 -1.22 6.63 -9.37
N VAL A 92 -2.51 6.33 -9.52
CA VAL A 92 -3.31 6.74 -10.69
C VAL A 92 -3.45 8.25 -10.75
N LYS A 93 -3.74 8.92 -9.62
CA LYS A 93 -3.80 10.39 -9.55
C LYS A 93 -2.46 11.02 -9.95
N LEU A 94 -1.36 10.44 -9.46
CA LEU A 94 -0.02 10.90 -9.80
C LEU A 94 0.27 10.75 -11.31
N LEU A 95 -0.03 9.60 -11.91
CA LEU A 95 0.11 9.40 -13.36
C LEU A 95 -0.71 10.40 -14.17
N ASN A 96 -1.96 10.64 -13.78
CA ASN A 96 -2.84 11.57 -14.48
C ASN A 96 -2.32 13.02 -14.36
N SER A 97 -1.82 13.41 -13.19
CA SER A 97 -1.20 14.72 -12.98
C SER A 97 0.03 14.92 -13.89
N ILE A 98 0.92 13.93 -13.94
CA ILE A 98 2.11 13.96 -14.78
C ILE A 98 1.73 14.00 -16.28
N ARG A 99 0.72 13.24 -16.70
CA ARG A 99 0.25 13.23 -18.09
C ARG A 99 -0.37 14.58 -18.48
N ASN A 100 -1.11 15.21 -17.58
CA ASN A 100 -1.65 16.55 -17.79
C ASN A 100 -0.55 17.61 -17.91
N MET A 101 0.51 17.50 -17.10
CA MET A 101 1.72 18.33 -17.20
C MET A 101 2.42 18.16 -18.56
N GLN A 102 2.53 16.93 -19.08
CA GLN A 102 3.07 16.70 -20.43
C GLN A 102 2.21 17.33 -21.53
N ASN A 103 0.89 17.25 -21.41
CA ASN A 103 -0.05 17.78 -22.41
C ASN A 103 -0.12 19.32 -22.42
N THR A 104 0.17 19.98 -21.29
CA THR A 104 0.16 21.45 -21.18
C THR A 104 1.40 22.11 -21.77
N GLY A 105 2.39 21.32 -22.21
CA GLY A 105 3.50 21.81 -23.03
C GLY A 105 4.47 22.73 -22.30
N GLU A 106 4.50 22.72 -20.96
CA GLU A 106 5.49 23.48 -20.20
C GLU A 106 6.91 23.10 -20.64
N CYS A 107 7.78 24.11 -20.80
CA CYS A 107 9.19 23.93 -21.17
C CYS A 107 9.96 23.30 -20.00
N TYR A 108 9.77 22.00 -19.77
CA TYR A 108 10.58 21.22 -18.86
C TYR A 108 12.01 21.13 -19.38
N SER A 109 12.97 21.34 -18.48
CA SER A 109 14.39 21.07 -18.73
C SER A 109 14.60 19.59 -19.06
N LEU A 110 15.71 19.28 -19.74
CA LEU A 110 16.11 17.90 -20.09
C LEU A 110 16.14 16.97 -18.85
N ILE A 111 16.55 17.51 -17.70
CA ILE A 111 16.64 16.79 -16.43
C ILE A 111 15.24 16.47 -15.88
N GLU A 112 14.32 17.43 -15.86
CA GLU A 112 12.94 17.22 -15.39
C GLU A 112 12.21 16.18 -16.26
N ARG A 113 12.41 16.22 -17.58
CA ARG A 113 11.85 15.21 -18.50
C ARG A 113 12.37 13.81 -18.20
N TYR A 114 13.66 13.68 -17.91
CA TYR A 114 14.27 12.41 -17.53
C TYR A 114 13.70 11.89 -16.20
N GLN A 115 13.63 12.74 -15.17
CA GLN A 115 13.05 12.39 -13.86
C GLN A 115 11.59 11.97 -13.98
N ILE A 116 10.79 12.70 -14.76
CA ILE A 116 9.38 12.36 -15.02
C ILE A 116 9.27 11.00 -15.71
N THR A 117 10.11 10.74 -16.72
CA THR A 117 10.09 9.48 -17.48
C THR A 117 10.46 8.29 -16.60
N GLU A 118 11.48 8.43 -15.76
CA GLU A 118 11.89 7.37 -14.84
C GLU A 118 10.85 7.14 -13.75
N ASN A 119 10.23 8.20 -13.23
CA ASN A 119 9.11 8.10 -12.29
C ASN A 119 7.93 7.34 -12.90
N ILE A 120 7.53 7.65 -14.14
CA ILE A 120 6.47 6.89 -14.85
C ILE A 120 6.87 5.43 -15.03
N ARG A 121 8.14 5.16 -15.39
CA ARG A 121 8.65 3.79 -15.57
C ARG A 121 8.53 2.99 -14.28
N MET A 122 9.00 3.55 -13.17
CA MET A 122 8.91 2.92 -11.85
C MET A 122 7.44 2.75 -11.39
N LEU A 123 6.57 3.74 -11.64
CA LEU A 123 5.15 3.67 -11.29
C LEU A 123 4.42 2.57 -12.07
N ARG A 124 4.75 2.39 -13.36
CA ARG A 124 4.25 1.28 -14.18
C ARG A 124 4.77 -0.09 -13.77
N VAL A 125 5.91 -0.17 -13.08
CA VAL A 125 6.41 -1.43 -12.51
C VAL A 125 5.69 -1.75 -11.20
N MET A 126 5.36 -0.73 -10.39
CA MET A 126 4.66 -0.92 -9.12
C MET A 126 3.16 -1.20 -9.29
N LEU A 127 2.51 -0.58 -10.28
CA LEU A 127 1.08 -0.79 -10.59
C LEU A 127 0.64 -2.24 -10.82
N PRO A 128 1.30 -3.05 -11.68
CA PRO A 128 0.90 -4.44 -11.91
C PRO A 128 1.07 -5.33 -10.68
N VAL A 129 2.03 -5.02 -9.81
CA VAL A 129 2.19 -5.74 -8.53
C VAL A 129 0.97 -5.51 -7.63
N ASP A 130 0.45 -4.28 -7.60
CA ASP A 130 -0.74 -3.93 -6.81
C ASP A 130 -2.06 -4.35 -7.50
N THR A 131 -2.17 -4.28 -8.83
CA THR A 131 -3.41 -4.63 -9.56
C THR A 131 -3.62 -6.13 -9.75
N ILE A 132 -2.55 -6.94 -9.85
CA ILE A 132 -2.69 -8.41 -9.87
C ILE A 132 -3.14 -8.91 -8.49
N ASN A 133 -2.60 -8.35 -7.41
CA ASN A 133 -3.06 -8.63 -6.04
C ASN A 133 -4.50 -8.15 -5.81
N ASN A 134 -4.85 -6.93 -6.23
CA ASN A 134 -6.20 -6.39 -6.04
C ASN A 134 -7.25 -7.02 -6.95
N GLY A 135 -6.96 -7.30 -8.23
CA GLY A 135 -7.92 -7.93 -9.14
C GLY A 135 -8.39 -9.30 -8.63
N TRP A 136 -7.46 -10.07 -8.04
CA TRP A 136 -7.77 -11.31 -7.35
C TRP A 136 -8.51 -11.09 -6.02
N MET A 137 -8.11 -10.10 -5.20
CA MET A 137 -8.78 -9.84 -3.92
C MET A 137 -10.22 -9.31 -4.06
N TRP A 138 -10.45 -8.35 -4.95
CA TRP A 138 -11.78 -7.75 -5.16
C TRP A 138 -12.72 -8.68 -5.93
N GLY A 139 -12.21 -9.44 -6.90
CA GLY A 139 -13.03 -10.31 -7.76
C GLY A 139 -13.41 -11.65 -7.13
N ILE A 140 -12.55 -12.22 -6.27
CA ILE A 140 -12.72 -13.60 -5.76
C ILE A 140 -12.85 -13.65 -4.24
N PHE A 141 -12.02 -12.90 -3.50
CA PHE A 141 -12.01 -12.97 -2.03
C PHE A 141 -13.15 -12.21 -1.35
N LEU A 142 -13.49 -11.01 -1.85
CA LEU A 142 -14.55 -10.17 -1.28
C LEU A 142 -15.92 -10.87 -1.31
N PRO A 143 -16.39 -11.47 -2.42
CA PRO A 143 -17.62 -12.25 -2.41
C PRO A 143 -17.51 -13.45 -1.47
N PHE A 144 -16.39 -14.19 -1.49
CA PHE A 144 -16.24 -15.42 -0.70
C PHE A 144 -16.27 -15.17 0.82
N PHE A 145 -15.67 -14.07 1.30
CA PHE A 145 -15.69 -13.71 2.71
C PHE A 145 -17.05 -13.23 3.20
N PHE A 146 -17.79 -12.47 2.37
CA PHE A 146 -19.12 -11.98 2.74
C PHE A 146 -20.20 -13.05 2.58
N PHE A 147 -20.16 -13.90 1.55
CA PHE A 147 -21.17 -14.94 1.33
C PHE A 147 -21.02 -16.14 2.27
N LYS A 148 -19.81 -16.49 2.72
CA LYS A 148 -19.61 -17.54 3.74
C LYS A 148 -20.16 -17.15 5.12
N GLN A 149 -20.47 -15.88 5.35
CA GLN A 149 -21.05 -15.40 6.61
C GLN A 149 -22.57 -15.60 6.69
N TYR A 150 -23.22 -15.95 5.57
CA TYR A 150 -24.67 -16.13 5.43
C TYR A 150 -25.10 -17.57 5.13
N LEU A 151 -24.16 -18.52 5.12
CA LEU A 151 -24.35 -19.94 4.85
C LEU A 151 -23.84 -20.77 6.03
#